data_AF-A0A1F9V6F9-F1
#
_entry.id   AF-A0A1F9V6F9-F1
#
_cell.length_a   1.000
_cell.length_b   1.000
_cell.length_c   1.000
_cell.angle_alpha   90.00
_cell.angle_beta   90.00
_cell.angle_gamma   90.00
#
_symmetry.space_group_name_H-M   'P 1'
#
loop_
_entity.id
_entity.type
_entity.pdbx_description
1 polymer ?
#
loop_
_entity_poly.entity_id
_entity_poly.type
_entity_poly.pdbx_seq_one_letter_code
_entity_poly.pdbx_strand_id
1 'polypeptide(L)'
;MTNLTFLFLALFLFLLGICFLFFYKFYKKSSPEKNSSMLLLQQQMNALKLQISQDLSKTNETVNQQLGLVMNQLQQGMNHVLQNLQSAQGQFDSRLNNSSKIMQDVSHQLGSLSEATERIFEATKNIATLEEILKPPKLRGGMGEILLENVLREILPSKDFYEFQYVFKNGNTVDALIRLKEGLIPIDAKFPLDNFRRMIETKEEKEQLELRKEFVRNVKKHIDEISKKYILTDEGTLPFALMYIPAENVYYETIIRIDQPNETFDLYSYATQKHVFPVSPNSLYPYLVTLSLGFRGLKIEEKTKEILGELGRLTRDLQKFLEDFKLVGTHLNHAKKSFEDAEKKVNRLELKLDSLQQGNPEAPPKIEVLE
;
A
#
# COMPACT_ATOMS: atom_id res chain seq x y z
N MET A 1 6.90 -1.14 -131.37
CA MET A 1 6.92 -1.75 -130.02
C MET A 1 7.82 -1.03 -129.00
N THR A 2 8.65 -0.05 -129.40
CA THR A 2 9.61 0.63 -128.51
C THR A 2 9.01 1.70 -127.59
N ASN A 3 7.89 2.35 -127.93
CA ASN A 3 7.29 3.38 -127.07
C ASN A 3 6.54 2.82 -125.85
N LEU A 4 6.04 1.58 -125.91
CA LEU A 4 5.28 0.98 -124.80
C LEU A 4 6.23 0.50 -123.68
N THR A 5 7.42 0.02 -124.03
CA THR A 5 8.43 -0.43 -123.06
C THR A 5 9.02 0.73 -122.25
N PHE A 6 9.20 1.91 -122.86
CA PHE A 6 9.64 3.11 -122.14
C PHE A 6 8.60 3.62 -121.13
N LEU A 7 7.30 3.51 -121.46
CA LEU A 7 6.23 3.90 -120.55
C LEU A 7 6.18 3.00 -119.30
N PHE A 8 6.35 1.68 -119.48
CA PHE A 8 6.40 0.73 -118.37
C PHE A 8 7.63 0.92 -117.48
N LEU A 9 8.79 1.23 -118.07
CA LEU A 9 10.01 1.50 -117.30
C LEU A 9 9.88 2.78 -116.45
N ALA A 10 9.29 3.83 -117.03
CA ALA A 10 9.03 5.08 -116.31
C ALA A 10 8.04 4.88 -115.15
N LEU A 11 6.97 4.10 -115.37
CA LEU A 11 5.99 3.77 -114.32
C LEU A 11 6.62 2.94 -113.19
N PHE A 12 7.50 1.99 -113.53
CA PHE A 12 8.19 1.15 -112.57
C PHE A 12 9.16 1.96 -111.68
N LEU A 13 9.93 2.87 -112.28
CA LEU A 13 10.82 3.78 -111.52
C LEU A 13 10.04 4.74 -110.62
N PHE A 14 8.87 5.21 -111.08
CA PHE A 14 8.00 6.06 -110.26
C PHE A 14 7.41 5.29 -109.07
N LEU A 15 6.97 4.05 -109.27
CA LEU A 15 6.51 3.17 -108.20
C LEU A 15 7.63 2.84 -107.19
N LEU A 16 8.85 2.59 -107.67
CA LEU A 16 10.03 2.41 -106.82
C LEU A 16 10.33 3.67 -105.99
N GLY A 17 10.24 4.85 -106.59
CA GLY A 17 10.41 6.13 -105.88
C GLY A 17 9.36 6.36 -104.79
N ILE A 18 8.09 6.05 -105.07
CA ILE A 18 7.01 6.11 -104.07
C ILE A 18 7.24 5.09 -102.96
N CYS A 19 7.61 3.85 -103.31
CA CYS A 19 7.87 2.80 -102.34
C CYS A 19 9.06 3.15 -101.44
N PHE A 20 10.12 3.75 -102.01
CA PHE A 20 11.27 4.25 -101.26
C PHE A 20 10.90 5.41 -100.33
N LEU A 21 10.08 6.37 -100.80
CA LEU A 21 9.58 7.47 -99.94
C LEU A 21 8.70 6.95 -98.81
N PHE A 22 7.85 5.96 -99.09
CA PHE A 22 7.00 5.32 -98.09
C PHE A 22 7.86 4.57 -97.06
N PHE A 23 8.87 3.82 -97.53
CA PHE A 23 9.81 3.10 -96.67
C PHE A 23 10.67 4.05 -95.84
N TYR A 24 11.18 5.14 -96.43
CA TYR A 24 11.96 6.17 -95.75
C TYR A 24 11.13 6.90 -94.68
N LYS A 25 9.86 7.23 -94.99
CA LYS A 25 8.94 7.87 -94.04
C LYS A 25 8.50 6.90 -92.93
N PHE A 26 8.34 5.61 -93.23
CA PHE A 26 8.02 4.57 -92.25
C PHE A 26 9.20 4.28 -91.32
N TYR A 27 10.42 4.20 -91.85
CA TYR A 27 11.63 3.99 -91.05
C TYR A 27 11.93 5.18 -90.14
N LYS A 28 11.64 6.41 -90.58
CA LYS A 28 11.82 7.63 -89.77
C LYS A 28 10.74 7.84 -88.70
N LYS A 29 9.61 7.10 -88.73
CA LYS A 29 8.49 7.29 -87.79
C LYS A 29 8.50 6.33 -86.59
N SER A 30 9.39 5.32 -86.53
CA SER A 30 9.38 4.28 -85.48
C SER A 30 10.41 4.43 -84.34
N SER A 31 10.88 5.63 -84.00
CA SER A 31 11.65 5.85 -82.75
C SER A 31 11.63 7.33 -82.33
N PRO A 32 10.68 7.71 -81.45
CA PRO A 32 11.07 8.33 -80.18
C PRO A 32 10.19 8.00 -78.95
N GLU A 33 8.97 7.45 -79.08
CA GLU A 33 8.00 7.38 -77.96
C GLU A 33 8.33 6.32 -76.88
N LYS A 34 9.01 5.22 -77.23
CA LYS A 34 9.36 4.16 -76.26
C LYS A 34 10.48 4.59 -75.30
N ASN A 35 11.36 5.50 -75.73
CA ASN A 35 12.40 6.06 -74.88
C ASN A 35 11.85 7.15 -73.95
N SER A 36 10.90 7.97 -74.41
CA SER A 36 10.30 9.04 -73.59
C SER A 36 9.44 8.50 -72.44
N SER A 37 8.67 7.44 -72.68
CA SER A 37 7.85 6.79 -71.64
C SER A 37 8.71 6.01 -70.63
N MET A 38 9.76 5.32 -71.10
CA MET A 38 10.77 4.68 -70.24
C MET A 38 11.54 5.71 -69.40
N LEU A 39 11.89 6.86 -69.99
CA LEU A 39 12.58 7.96 -69.32
C LEU A 39 11.70 8.63 -68.27
N LEU A 40 10.41 8.84 -68.56
CA LEU A 40 9.45 9.39 -67.60
C LEU A 40 9.23 8.44 -66.42
N LEU A 41 9.09 7.14 -66.70
CA LEU A 41 9.01 6.11 -65.66
C LEU A 41 10.29 6.07 -64.82
N GLN A 42 11.46 6.19 -65.45
CA GLN A 42 12.76 6.26 -64.77
C GLN A 42 12.86 7.49 -63.87
N GLN A 43 12.40 8.65 -64.34
CA GLN A 43 12.39 9.89 -63.57
C GLN A 43 11.42 9.82 -62.39
N GLN A 44 10.23 9.23 -62.58
CA GLN A 44 9.26 9.00 -61.51
C GLN A 44 9.77 7.99 -60.48
N MET A 45 10.41 6.90 -60.92
CA MET A 45 11.03 5.90 -60.04
C MET A 45 12.19 6.49 -59.24
N ASN A 46 13.03 7.34 -59.85
CA ASN A 46 14.12 8.02 -59.17
C ASN A 46 13.61 9.05 -58.15
N ALA A 47 12.56 9.80 -58.50
CA ALA A 47 11.93 10.75 -57.58
C ALA A 47 11.25 10.03 -56.39
N LEU A 48 10.51 8.96 -56.67
CA LEU A 48 9.88 8.13 -55.64
C LEU A 48 10.93 7.45 -54.75
N LYS A 49 12.04 6.97 -55.33
CA LYS A 49 13.18 6.42 -54.59
C LYS A 49 13.79 7.45 -53.65
N LEU A 50 14.09 8.65 -54.17
CA LEU A 50 14.72 9.71 -53.38
C LEU A 50 13.80 10.13 -52.22
N GLN A 51 12.50 10.23 -52.50
CA GLN A 51 11.51 10.56 -51.49
C GLN A 51 11.34 9.46 -50.44
N ILE A 52 11.21 8.18 -50.84
CA ILE A 52 11.11 7.04 -49.91
C ILE A 52 12.38 6.93 -49.06
N SER A 53 13.56 7.05 -49.67
CA SER A 53 14.85 6.97 -48.96
C SER A 53 15.01 8.13 -47.97
N GLN A 54 14.65 9.36 -48.36
CA GLN A 54 14.71 10.52 -47.47
C GLN A 54 13.69 10.45 -46.33
N ASP A 55 12.44 10.07 -46.63
CA ASP A 55 11.37 9.96 -45.64
C ASP A 55 11.65 8.82 -44.65
N LEU A 56 12.12 7.65 -45.11
CA LEU A 56 12.52 6.58 -44.21
C LEU A 56 13.78 6.91 -43.43
N SER A 57 14.79 7.54 -44.03
CA SER A 57 16.01 7.95 -43.31
C SER A 57 15.67 8.93 -42.19
N LYS A 58 14.87 9.96 -42.47
CA LYS A 58 14.42 10.92 -41.46
C LYS A 58 13.57 10.27 -40.39
N THR A 59 12.67 9.37 -40.75
CA THR A 59 11.84 8.64 -39.80
C THR A 59 12.70 7.75 -38.91
N ASN A 60 13.70 7.07 -39.47
CA ASN A 60 14.59 6.16 -38.73
C ASN A 60 15.56 6.91 -37.81
N GLU A 61 16.13 8.04 -38.26
CA GLU A 61 16.92 8.92 -37.39
C GLU A 61 16.09 9.51 -36.24
N THR A 62 14.88 10.00 -36.55
CA THR A 62 13.98 10.59 -35.54
C THR A 62 13.53 9.55 -34.53
N VAL A 63 13.13 8.35 -34.99
CA VAL A 63 12.74 7.24 -34.13
C VAL A 63 13.94 6.77 -33.29
N ASN A 64 15.14 6.64 -33.84
CA ASN A 64 16.31 6.20 -33.06
C ASN A 64 16.71 7.24 -31.99
N GLN A 65 16.73 8.53 -32.34
CA GLN A 65 17.07 9.58 -31.39
C GLN A 65 16.02 9.69 -30.29
N GLN A 66 14.72 9.72 -30.65
CA GLN A 66 13.65 9.81 -29.67
C GLN A 66 13.56 8.54 -28.81
N LEU A 67 13.67 7.35 -29.40
CA LEU A 67 13.59 6.10 -28.66
C LEU A 67 14.82 5.90 -27.75
N GLY A 68 16.02 6.26 -28.20
CA GLY A 68 17.23 6.21 -27.36
C GLY A 68 17.17 7.18 -26.18
N LEU A 69 16.62 8.38 -26.39
CA LEU A 69 16.39 9.37 -25.33
C LEU A 69 15.31 8.90 -24.35
N VAL A 70 14.18 8.39 -24.87
CA VAL A 70 13.09 7.86 -24.05
C VAL A 70 13.57 6.64 -23.26
N MET A 71 14.31 5.70 -23.86
CA MET A 71 14.87 4.54 -23.18
C MET A 71 15.81 4.94 -22.05
N ASN A 72 16.72 5.90 -22.29
CA ASN A 72 17.64 6.38 -21.25
C ASN A 72 16.92 7.15 -20.15
N GLN A 73 16.00 8.06 -20.48
CA GLN A 73 15.22 8.81 -19.49
C GLN A 73 14.30 7.90 -18.68
N LEU A 74 13.69 6.91 -19.32
CA LEU A 74 12.81 5.96 -18.67
C LEU A 74 13.59 5.01 -17.77
N GLN A 75 14.77 4.53 -18.21
CA GLN A 75 15.65 3.70 -17.39
C GLN A 75 16.25 4.46 -16.20
N GLN A 76 16.66 5.71 -16.38
CA GLN A 76 17.14 6.57 -15.29
C GLN A 76 16.02 6.92 -14.31
N GLY A 77 14.86 7.37 -14.82
CA GLY A 77 13.69 7.70 -14.00
C GLY A 77 13.21 6.48 -13.21
N MET A 78 13.24 5.30 -13.83
CA MET A 78 12.87 4.06 -13.17
C MET A 78 13.87 3.58 -12.13
N ASN A 79 15.17 3.65 -12.41
CA ASN A 79 16.19 3.32 -11.40
C ASN A 79 16.03 4.23 -10.19
N HIS A 80 15.72 5.51 -10.41
CA HIS A 80 15.39 6.45 -9.35
C HIS A 80 14.14 6.05 -8.57
N VAL A 81 13.06 5.64 -9.26
CA VAL A 81 11.83 5.16 -8.61
C VAL A 81 12.09 3.89 -7.81
N LEU A 82 12.81 2.91 -8.36
CA LEU A 82 13.12 1.67 -7.67
C LEU A 82 14.01 1.92 -6.44
N GLN A 83 15.01 2.78 -6.57
CA GLN A 83 15.89 3.16 -5.47
C GLN A 83 15.15 3.97 -4.40
N ASN A 84 14.21 4.85 -4.79
CA ASN A 84 13.33 5.56 -3.86
C ASN A 84 12.37 4.60 -3.15
N LEU A 85 11.82 3.60 -3.86
CA LEU A 85 10.95 2.58 -3.28
C LEU A 85 11.71 1.67 -2.29
N GLN A 86 12.92 1.24 -2.65
CA GLN A 86 13.81 0.48 -1.77
C GLN A 86 14.24 1.30 -0.55
N SER A 87 14.55 2.58 -0.75
CA SER A 87 14.91 3.50 0.34
C SER A 87 13.72 3.80 1.23
N ALA A 88 12.52 4.00 0.68
CA ALA A 88 11.29 4.16 1.43
C ALA A 88 10.99 2.89 2.23
N GLN A 89 11.07 1.72 1.61
CA GLN A 89 10.91 0.43 2.29
C GLN A 89 11.93 0.25 3.42
N GLY A 90 13.21 0.51 3.18
CA GLY A 90 14.25 0.44 4.23
C GLY A 90 14.08 1.48 5.34
N GLN A 91 13.62 2.69 5.01
CA GLN A 91 13.29 3.73 6.00
C GLN A 91 12.02 3.38 6.80
N PHE A 92 11.03 2.74 6.18
CA PHE A 92 9.84 2.25 6.86
C PHE A 92 10.15 1.04 7.73
N ASP A 93 10.91 0.06 7.25
CA ASP A 93 11.37 -1.10 8.02
C ASP A 93 12.25 -0.68 9.19
N SER A 94 13.13 0.32 9.02
CA SER A 94 13.92 0.87 10.13
C SER A 94 13.08 1.70 11.10
N ARG A 95 12.03 2.39 10.66
CA ARG A 95 11.05 3.07 11.55
C ARG A 95 10.16 2.07 12.30
N LEU A 96 9.79 0.96 11.67
CA LEU A 96 8.96 -0.10 12.26
C LEU A 96 9.77 -0.96 13.26
N ASN A 97 11.02 -1.31 12.90
CA ASN A 97 11.95 -1.99 13.79
C ASN A 97 12.45 -1.08 14.92
N ASN A 98 12.50 0.24 14.72
CA ASN A 98 12.61 1.23 15.80
C ASN A 98 11.26 1.48 16.51
N SER A 99 10.47 0.43 16.76
CA SER A 99 9.37 0.43 17.72
C SER A 99 9.77 1.06 19.07
N SER A 100 11.04 0.93 19.45
CA SER A 100 11.67 1.56 20.61
C SER A 100 11.67 3.10 20.58
N LYS A 101 11.71 3.74 19.40
CA LYS A 101 11.64 5.22 19.27
C LYS A 101 10.22 5.74 19.32
N ILE A 102 9.23 4.99 18.82
CA ILE A 102 7.82 5.32 19.07
C ILE A 102 7.53 5.15 20.56
N MET A 103 8.10 4.14 21.24
CA MET A 103 8.04 4.05 22.71
C MET A 103 8.79 5.18 23.43
N GLN A 104 9.90 5.70 22.89
CA GLN A 104 10.60 6.88 23.45
C GLN A 104 9.87 8.19 23.19
N ASP A 105 9.27 8.40 22.02
CA ASP A 105 8.43 9.57 21.72
C ASP A 105 7.10 9.50 22.50
N VAL A 106 6.56 8.30 22.70
CA VAL A 106 5.49 8.04 23.67
C VAL A 106 5.97 8.33 25.08
N SER A 107 7.18 7.93 25.50
CA SER A 107 7.74 8.28 26.81
C SER A 107 7.97 9.79 26.98
N HIS A 108 8.29 10.51 25.91
CA HIS A 108 8.48 11.95 25.90
C HIS A 108 7.14 12.71 25.88
N GLN A 109 6.12 12.16 25.21
CA GLN A 109 4.72 12.60 25.30
C GLN A 109 4.07 12.22 26.66
N LEU A 110 4.53 11.13 27.27
CA LEU A 110 4.25 10.73 28.65
C LEU A 110 4.99 11.65 29.66
N GLY A 111 5.98 12.42 29.23
CA GLY A 111 6.60 13.49 30.04
C GLY A 111 5.76 14.78 30.06
N SER A 112 5.13 15.12 28.93
CA SER A 112 4.05 16.15 28.86
C SER A 112 2.73 15.69 29.48
N LEU A 113 2.66 14.45 29.97
CA LEU A 113 1.52 13.88 30.67
C LEU A 113 1.24 14.59 31.99
N SER A 114 2.15 15.36 32.58
CA SER A 114 1.82 16.11 33.80
C SER A 114 0.69 17.11 33.54
N GLU A 115 0.72 17.83 32.41
CA GLU A 115 -0.29 18.86 32.10
C GLU A 115 -1.58 18.26 31.53
N ALA A 116 -1.48 17.19 30.72
CA ALA A 116 -2.64 16.43 30.26
C ALA A 116 -3.29 15.62 31.40
N THR A 117 -2.51 15.02 32.29
CA THR A 117 -3.01 14.39 33.52
C THR A 117 -3.55 15.42 34.46
N GLU A 118 -3.02 16.64 34.57
CA GLU A 118 -3.57 17.68 35.45
C GLU A 118 -4.91 18.23 34.92
N ARG A 119 -5.00 18.53 33.61
CA ARG A 119 -6.28 18.93 32.97
C ARG A 119 -7.33 17.82 32.97
N ILE A 120 -6.90 16.56 32.90
CA ILE A 120 -7.81 15.40 32.96
C ILE A 120 -8.06 14.95 34.40
N PHE A 121 -7.14 15.23 35.33
CA PHE A 121 -7.31 15.09 36.78
C PHE A 121 -8.43 16.01 37.26
N GLU A 122 -8.51 17.24 36.73
CA GLU A 122 -9.66 18.13 36.92
C GLU A 122 -10.97 17.55 36.35
N ALA A 123 -10.93 16.83 35.22
CA ALA A 123 -12.10 16.13 34.68
C ALA A 123 -12.52 14.93 35.55
N THR A 124 -11.58 14.15 36.09
CA THR A 124 -11.85 13.06 37.06
C THR A 124 -12.25 13.58 38.44
N LYS A 125 -11.90 14.81 38.82
CA LYS A 125 -12.37 15.45 40.06
C LYS A 125 -13.90 15.64 40.07
N ASN A 126 -14.49 15.72 38.88
CA ASN A 126 -15.94 15.76 38.66
C ASN A 126 -16.57 14.36 38.53
N ILE A 127 -15.77 13.28 38.54
CA ILE A 127 -16.27 11.91 38.55
C ILE A 127 -16.64 11.58 39.99
N ALA A 128 -17.89 11.90 40.30
CA ALA A 128 -18.67 11.47 41.43
C ALA A 128 -17.95 11.53 42.78
N THR A 129 -18.12 12.67 43.47
CA THR A 129 -17.87 12.72 44.91
C THR A 129 -18.67 11.58 45.58
N LEU A 130 -18.16 11.05 46.70
CA LEU A 130 -18.87 10.03 47.48
C LEU A 130 -20.36 10.37 47.65
N GLU A 131 -20.69 11.64 47.84
CA GLU A 131 -22.05 12.17 47.96
C GLU A 131 -22.96 11.86 46.74
N GLU A 132 -22.42 11.86 45.52
CA GLU A 132 -23.17 11.54 44.30
C GLU A 132 -23.40 10.03 44.14
N ILE A 133 -22.41 9.21 44.53
CA ILE A 133 -22.51 7.74 44.52
C ILE A 133 -23.42 7.24 45.66
N LEU A 134 -23.53 8.00 46.75
CA LEU A 134 -24.37 7.67 47.91
C LEU A 134 -25.86 8.10 47.77
N LYS A 135 -26.28 8.62 46.61
CA LYS A 135 -27.70 8.89 46.25
C LYS A 135 -28.59 7.61 46.29
N PRO A 136 -29.93 7.71 46.23
CA PRO A 136 -30.86 6.64 46.60
C PRO A 136 -30.69 5.28 45.86
N PRO A 137 -31.15 4.14 46.44
CA PRO A 137 -30.75 2.78 46.07
C PRO A 137 -30.95 2.39 44.60
N LYS A 138 -32.00 2.89 43.94
CA LYS A 138 -32.30 2.58 42.52
C LYS A 138 -31.28 3.18 41.54
N LEU A 139 -30.63 4.28 41.91
CA LEU A 139 -29.60 4.92 41.09
C LEU A 139 -28.21 4.31 41.36
N ARG A 140 -28.00 3.67 42.53
CA ARG A 140 -26.68 3.18 42.95
C ARG A 140 -26.25 1.87 42.28
N GLY A 141 -27.20 0.98 42.00
CA GLY A 141 -26.93 -0.39 41.54
C GLY A 141 -26.20 -0.52 40.19
N GLY A 142 -26.09 0.55 39.41
CA GLY A 142 -25.36 0.57 38.13
C GLY A 142 -24.43 1.77 37.94
N MET A 143 -24.24 2.63 38.96
CA MET A 143 -23.38 3.81 38.80
C MET A 143 -21.92 3.44 38.59
N GLY A 144 -21.43 2.39 39.27
CA GLY A 144 -20.07 1.88 39.06
C GLY A 144 -19.87 1.38 37.62
N GLU A 145 -20.86 0.65 37.09
CA GLU A 145 -20.85 0.15 35.71
C GLU A 145 -20.88 1.32 34.71
N ILE A 146 -21.78 2.29 34.88
CA ILE A 146 -21.87 3.47 34.01
C ILE A 146 -20.57 4.28 34.01
N LEU A 147 -19.95 4.48 35.18
CA LEU A 147 -18.67 5.19 35.28
C LEU A 147 -17.55 4.44 34.57
N LEU A 148 -17.48 3.11 34.76
CA LEU A 148 -16.53 2.26 34.05
C LEU A 148 -16.74 2.31 32.53
N GLU A 149 -18.01 2.23 32.08
CA GLU A 149 -18.35 2.34 30.66
C GLU A 149 -17.88 3.67 30.06
N ASN A 150 -18.14 4.79 30.75
CA ASN A 150 -17.76 6.11 30.28
C ASN A 150 -16.24 6.24 30.15
N VAL A 151 -15.49 5.81 31.17
CA VAL A 151 -14.02 5.86 31.18
C VAL A 151 -13.45 5.01 30.04
N LEU A 152 -13.97 3.79 29.82
CA LEU A 152 -13.52 2.93 28.73
C LEU A 152 -13.84 3.51 27.35
N ARG A 153 -15.05 4.07 27.15
CA ARG A 153 -15.46 4.69 25.89
C ARG A 153 -14.66 5.94 25.55
N GLU A 154 -14.27 6.73 26.55
CA GLU A 154 -13.53 7.97 26.38
C GLU A 154 -12.06 7.71 25.99
N ILE A 155 -11.43 6.71 26.62
CA ILE A 155 -9.98 6.50 26.48
C ILE A 155 -9.64 5.49 25.36
N LEU A 156 -10.44 4.43 25.21
CA LEU A 156 -10.14 3.36 24.26
C LEU A 156 -10.63 3.71 22.84
N PRO A 157 -9.80 3.51 21.80
CA PRO A 157 -10.04 4.09 20.47
C PRO A 157 -11.06 3.33 19.61
N SER A 158 -11.45 2.11 19.99
CA SER A 158 -12.42 1.31 19.23
C SER A 158 -13.17 0.34 20.15
N LYS A 159 -14.41 0.03 19.80
CA LYS A 159 -15.22 -1.02 20.43
C LYS A 159 -14.65 -2.42 20.20
N ASP A 160 -13.73 -2.60 19.25
CA ASP A 160 -13.08 -3.89 19.03
C ASP A 160 -12.18 -4.30 20.21
N PHE A 161 -11.75 -3.33 21.03
CA PHE A 161 -10.84 -3.54 22.15
C PHE A 161 -11.53 -3.72 23.50
N TYR A 162 -12.85 -3.57 23.58
CA TYR A 162 -13.58 -3.77 24.82
C TYR A 162 -15.03 -4.20 24.59
N GLU A 163 -15.59 -4.91 25.55
CA GLU A 163 -16.96 -5.39 25.51
C GLU A 163 -17.60 -5.22 26.88
N PHE A 164 -18.85 -4.77 26.92
CA PHE A 164 -19.60 -4.64 28.17
C PHE A 164 -20.52 -5.84 28.35
N GLN A 165 -20.73 -6.25 29.60
CA GLN A 165 -21.60 -7.38 29.93
C GLN A 165 -21.22 -8.66 29.18
N TYR A 166 -19.92 -8.96 29.13
CA TYR A 166 -19.39 -10.13 28.43
C TYR A 166 -19.76 -11.41 29.19
N VAL A 167 -20.33 -12.38 28.47
CA VAL A 167 -20.80 -13.66 29.04
C VAL A 167 -19.77 -14.77 28.75
N PHE A 168 -19.21 -15.34 29.79
CA PHE A 168 -18.32 -16.51 29.70
C PHE A 168 -19.13 -17.80 29.43
N LYS A 169 -18.47 -18.87 28.99
CA LYS A 169 -19.14 -20.15 28.69
C LYS A 169 -19.84 -20.76 29.91
N ASN A 170 -19.35 -20.45 31.11
CA ASN A 170 -19.96 -20.86 32.37
C ASN A 170 -21.23 -20.08 32.74
N GLY A 171 -21.65 -19.11 31.92
CA GLY A 171 -22.83 -18.27 32.13
C GLY A 171 -22.63 -17.10 33.08
N ASN A 172 -21.42 -16.90 33.62
CA ASN A 172 -21.10 -15.71 34.40
C ASN A 172 -20.87 -14.52 33.47
N THR A 173 -21.38 -13.36 33.88
CA THR A 173 -21.26 -12.10 33.13
C THR A 173 -20.34 -11.14 33.88
N VAL A 174 -19.31 -10.64 33.20
CA VAL A 174 -18.43 -9.58 33.71
C VAL A 174 -18.87 -8.21 33.18
N ASP A 175 -18.72 -7.16 34.00
CA ASP A 175 -19.23 -5.83 33.67
C ASP A 175 -18.53 -5.22 32.46
N ALA A 176 -17.21 -5.36 32.38
CA ALA A 176 -16.43 -5.03 31.20
C ALA A 176 -15.30 -6.03 30.95
N LEU A 177 -14.93 -6.16 29.69
CA LEU A 177 -13.83 -6.99 29.22
C LEU A 177 -12.96 -6.15 28.29
N ILE A 178 -11.65 -6.08 28.53
CA ILE A 178 -10.70 -5.49 27.57
C ILE A 178 -10.07 -6.62 26.76
N ARG A 179 -10.03 -6.45 25.44
CA ARG A 179 -9.46 -7.40 24.49
C ARG A 179 -8.06 -6.94 24.07
N LEU A 180 -7.06 -7.72 24.46
CA LEU A 180 -5.68 -7.59 23.98
C LEU A 180 -5.39 -8.70 22.96
N LYS A 181 -4.27 -8.59 22.26
CA LYS A 181 -3.80 -9.66 21.36
C LYS A 181 -3.40 -10.92 22.15
N GLU A 182 -2.88 -10.71 23.37
CA GLU A 182 -2.33 -11.75 24.24
C GLU A 182 -3.37 -12.36 25.19
N GLY A 183 -4.57 -11.77 25.31
CA GLY A 183 -5.62 -12.29 26.18
C GLY A 183 -6.68 -11.26 26.54
N LEU A 184 -7.60 -11.69 27.40
CA LEU A 184 -8.73 -10.88 27.86
C LEU A 184 -8.51 -10.42 29.30
N ILE A 185 -8.81 -9.14 29.60
CA ILE A 185 -8.76 -8.58 30.95
C ILE A 185 -10.20 -8.33 31.42
N PRO A 186 -10.71 -9.14 32.35
CA PRO A 186 -12.01 -8.90 32.98
C PRO A 186 -11.95 -7.75 33.98
N ILE A 187 -13.00 -6.93 34.03
CA ILE A 187 -13.17 -5.82 34.97
C ILE A 187 -14.57 -5.91 35.58
N ASP A 188 -14.65 -6.11 36.90
CA ASP A 188 -15.91 -6.11 37.65
C ASP A 188 -16.01 -4.83 38.51
N ALA A 189 -17.17 -4.17 38.49
CA ALA A 189 -17.45 -2.90 39.14
C ALA A 189 -18.38 -3.02 40.35
N LYS A 190 -18.72 -4.25 40.79
CA LYS A 190 -19.73 -4.50 41.84
C LYS A 190 -19.16 -4.37 43.25
N PHE A 191 -18.92 -3.15 43.71
CA PHE A 191 -18.40 -2.91 45.05
C PHE A 191 -19.50 -2.75 46.14
N PRO A 192 -19.34 -3.32 47.35
CA PRO A 192 -20.34 -3.25 48.43
C PRO A 192 -20.37 -1.89 49.15
N LEU A 193 -20.80 -0.84 48.44
CA LEU A 193 -20.82 0.56 48.91
C LEU A 193 -21.73 0.79 50.13
N ASP A 194 -22.79 -0.02 50.32
CA ASP A 194 -23.71 0.13 51.45
C ASP A 194 -23.05 -0.15 52.81
N ASN A 195 -22.20 -1.18 52.86
CA ASN A 195 -21.47 -1.53 54.08
C ASN A 195 -20.44 -0.46 54.42
N PHE A 196 -19.79 0.07 53.39
CA PHE A 196 -18.86 1.19 53.54
C PHE A 196 -19.56 2.42 54.12
N ARG A 197 -20.72 2.79 53.56
CA ARG A 197 -21.53 3.91 54.03
C ARG A 197 -21.90 3.77 55.52
N ARG A 198 -22.41 2.60 55.91
CA ARG A 198 -22.77 2.33 57.32
C ARG A 198 -21.56 2.50 58.23
N MET A 199 -20.40 1.99 57.83
CA MET A 199 -19.15 2.09 58.59
C MET A 199 -18.69 3.54 58.82
N ILE A 200 -18.81 4.42 57.80
CA ILE A 200 -18.37 5.82 57.90
C ILE A 200 -19.39 6.73 58.60
N GLU A 201 -20.69 6.41 58.54
CA GLU A 201 -21.75 7.20 59.18
C GLU A 201 -21.89 6.90 60.69
N THR A 202 -21.46 5.70 61.13
CA THR A 202 -21.48 5.30 62.54
C THR A 202 -20.47 6.10 63.38
N LYS A 203 -20.97 6.70 64.47
CA LYS A 203 -20.17 7.52 65.40
C LYS A 203 -19.69 6.76 66.63
N GLU A 204 -20.28 5.60 66.94
CA GLU A 204 -19.87 4.76 68.06
C GLU A 204 -18.68 3.87 67.65
N GLU A 205 -17.53 4.06 68.31
CA GLU A 205 -16.27 3.39 67.97
C GLU A 205 -16.38 1.85 67.96
N LYS A 206 -17.14 1.29 68.91
CA LYS A 206 -17.34 -0.16 69.01
C LYS A 206 -18.17 -0.71 67.86
N GLU A 207 -19.22 -0.01 67.46
CA GLU A 207 -20.07 -0.39 66.33
C GLU A 207 -19.31 -0.21 65.01
N GLN A 208 -18.53 0.86 64.88
CA GLN A 208 -17.68 1.10 63.72
C GLN A 208 -16.66 -0.03 63.49
N LEU A 209 -16.05 -0.56 64.56
CA LEU A 209 -15.11 -1.68 64.46
C LEU A 209 -15.77 -2.96 63.94
N GLU A 210 -16.99 -3.28 64.40
CA GLU A 210 -17.72 -4.45 63.93
C GLU A 210 -18.18 -4.30 62.46
N LEU A 211 -18.68 -3.12 62.09
CA LEU A 211 -19.00 -2.80 60.70
C LEU A 211 -17.78 -2.87 59.79
N ARG A 212 -16.60 -2.49 60.28
CA ARG A 212 -15.33 -2.60 59.55
C ARG A 212 -14.96 -4.07 59.30
N LYS A 213 -15.10 -4.94 60.30
CA LYS A 213 -14.87 -6.40 60.13
C LYS A 213 -15.85 -7.02 59.14
N GLU A 214 -17.12 -6.61 59.20
CA GLU A 214 -18.14 -7.04 58.25
C GLU A 214 -17.80 -6.59 56.82
N PHE A 215 -17.42 -5.32 56.66
CA PHE A 215 -17.01 -4.74 55.38
C PHE A 215 -15.82 -5.49 54.77
N VAL A 216 -14.74 -5.68 55.54
CA VAL A 216 -13.54 -6.43 55.08
C VAL A 216 -13.92 -7.83 54.62
N ARG A 217 -14.78 -8.53 55.37
CA ARG A 217 -15.25 -9.88 55.00
C ARG A 217 -16.01 -9.88 53.68
N ASN A 218 -16.87 -8.88 53.46
CA ASN A 218 -17.64 -8.74 52.23
C ASN A 218 -16.75 -8.43 51.03
N VAL A 219 -15.75 -7.56 51.20
CA VAL A 219 -14.75 -7.27 50.15
C VAL A 219 -13.93 -8.52 49.80
N LYS A 220 -13.46 -9.29 50.81
CA LYS A 220 -12.74 -10.55 50.57
C LYS A 220 -13.59 -11.57 49.81
N LYS A 221 -14.85 -11.72 50.19
CA LYS A 221 -15.79 -12.61 49.48
C LYS A 221 -15.96 -12.17 48.02
N HIS A 222 -16.06 -10.87 47.77
CA HIS A 222 -16.19 -10.35 46.42
C HIS A 222 -14.92 -10.59 45.58
N ILE A 223 -13.73 -10.40 46.16
CA ILE A 223 -12.44 -10.76 45.54
C ILE A 223 -12.40 -12.25 45.16
N ASP A 224 -12.81 -13.14 46.08
CA ASP A 224 -12.90 -14.58 45.80
C ASP A 224 -13.85 -14.89 44.64
N GLU A 225 -14.99 -14.19 44.58
CA GLU A 225 -15.96 -14.33 43.50
C GLU A 225 -15.39 -13.87 42.16
N ILE A 226 -14.73 -12.72 42.09
CA ILE A 226 -14.06 -12.21 40.87
C ILE A 226 -13.04 -13.23 40.38
N SER A 227 -12.14 -13.65 41.29
CA SER A 227 -11.08 -14.61 41.00
C SER A 227 -11.63 -15.90 40.40
N LYS A 228 -12.69 -16.45 41.02
CA LYS A 228 -13.31 -17.71 40.57
C LYS A 228 -14.13 -17.58 39.29
N LYS A 229 -14.86 -16.47 39.11
CA LYS A 229 -15.83 -16.32 38.01
C LYS A 229 -15.18 -15.85 36.71
N TYR A 230 -14.10 -15.06 36.80
CA TYR A 230 -13.60 -14.31 35.64
C TYR A 230 -12.13 -14.59 35.30
N ILE A 231 -11.33 -15.21 36.17
CA ILE A 231 -9.96 -15.64 35.81
C ILE A 231 -10.05 -17.05 35.21
N LEU A 232 -10.33 -17.09 33.90
CA LEU A 232 -10.58 -18.29 33.10
C LEU A 232 -9.57 -18.38 31.96
N THR A 233 -8.36 -18.86 32.27
CA THR A 233 -7.26 -18.95 31.29
C THR A 233 -7.56 -19.91 30.15
N ASP A 234 -8.42 -20.91 30.38
CA ASP A 234 -8.98 -21.83 29.38
C ASP A 234 -9.96 -21.14 28.40
N GLU A 235 -10.55 -20.02 28.81
CA GLU A 235 -11.35 -19.13 27.95
C GLU A 235 -10.55 -17.94 27.41
N GLY A 236 -9.23 -17.89 27.65
CA GLY A 236 -8.32 -16.89 27.10
C GLY A 236 -8.19 -15.61 27.93
N THR A 237 -8.64 -15.60 29.18
CA THR A 237 -8.34 -14.48 30.08
C THR A 237 -6.86 -14.50 30.49
N LEU A 238 -6.32 -13.32 30.79
CA LEU A 238 -5.03 -13.22 31.48
C LEU A 238 -5.17 -13.81 32.90
N PRO A 239 -4.05 -14.17 33.56
CA PRO A 239 -4.06 -14.77 34.90
C PRO A 239 -4.33 -13.72 36.00
N PHE A 240 -5.21 -12.75 35.72
CA PHE A 240 -5.68 -11.75 36.66
C PHE A 240 -6.98 -11.08 36.18
N ALA A 241 -7.68 -10.41 37.10
CA ALA A 241 -8.81 -9.55 36.82
C ALA A 241 -8.70 -8.22 37.57
N LEU A 242 -9.43 -7.20 37.12
CA LEU A 242 -9.50 -5.90 37.78
C LEU A 242 -10.81 -5.77 38.57
N MET A 243 -10.70 -5.25 39.79
CA MET A 243 -11.86 -4.88 40.62
C MET A 243 -11.96 -3.35 40.64
N TYR A 244 -12.92 -2.80 39.91
CA TYR A 244 -13.13 -1.37 39.79
C TYR A 244 -13.95 -0.81 40.97
N ILE A 245 -13.35 0.14 41.70
CA ILE A 245 -13.96 0.86 42.81
C ILE A 245 -14.22 2.29 42.33
N PRO A 246 -15.48 2.68 42.04
CA PRO A 246 -15.80 3.94 41.36
C PRO A 246 -15.48 5.20 42.18
N ALA A 247 -15.43 5.08 43.51
CA ALA A 247 -15.20 6.20 44.42
C ALA A 247 -13.76 6.18 44.95
N GLU A 248 -13.00 7.24 44.70
CA GLU A 248 -11.58 7.32 45.08
C GLU A 248 -11.36 7.23 46.60
N ASN A 249 -12.22 7.89 47.38
CA ASN A 249 -12.14 7.85 48.82
C ASN A 249 -12.48 6.47 49.41
N VAL A 250 -13.39 5.74 48.76
CA VAL A 250 -13.69 4.34 49.11
C VAL A 250 -12.47 3.47 48.80
N TYR A 251 -11.82 3.67 47.65
CA TYR A 251 -10.58 2.98 47.30
C TYR A 251 -9.49 3.25 48.33
N TYR A 252 -9.26 4.51 48.70
CA TYR A 252 -8.25 4.87 49.71
C TYR A 252 -8.55 4.24 51.06
N GLU A 253 -9.79 4.36 51.55
CA GLU A 253 -10.16 3.82 52.85
C GLU A 253 -10.13 2.28 52.87
N THR A 254 -10.49 1.62 51.76
CA THR A 254 -10.59 0.15 51.68
C THR A 254 -9.24 -0.51 51.41
N ILE A 255 -8.50 0.00 50.41
CA ILE A 255 -7.31 -0.65 49.87
C ILE A 255 -6.05 -0.09 50.50
N ILE A 256 -5.99 1.23 50.76
CA ILE A 256 -4.78 1.90 51.24
C ILE A 256 -4.75 2.01 52.77
N ARG A 257 -5.84 2.47 53.41
CA ARG A 257 -5.83 2.82 54.84
C ARG A 257 -5.94 1.61 55.77
N ILE A 258 -6.66 0.56 55.35
CA ILE A 258 -6.77 -0.70 56.13
C ILE A 258 -5.42 -1.44 56.19
N ASP A 259 -4.45 -1.08 55.36
CA ASP A 259 -3.11 -1.69 55.28
C ASP A 259 -2.07 -1.05 56.24
N GLN A 260 -2.51 -0.31 57.26
CA GLN A 260 -1.59 0.25 58.25
C GLN A 260 -1.14 -0.79 59.29
N PRO A 261 0.12 -0.72 59.79
CA PRO A 261 0.80 -1.80 60.51
C PRO A 261 0.17 -2.28 61.83
N ASN A 262 -0.91 -1.63 62.30
CA ASN A 262 -1.63 -2.00 63.51
C ASN A 262 -3.03 -2.59 63.24
N GLU A 263 -3.45 -2.71 61.98
CA GLU A 263 -4.73 -3.33 61.59
C GLU A 263 -4.48 -4.64 60.83
N THR A 264 -5.01 -5.74 61.35
CA THR A 264 -4.77 -7.12 60.87
C THR A 264 -5.44 -7.45 59.51
N PHE A 265 -5.86 -6.47 58.73
CA PHE A 265 -6.81 -6.64 57.64
C PHE A 265 -6.26 -6.26 56.26
N ASP A 266 -5.02 -6.63 55.94
CA ASP A 266 -4.44 -6.38 54.62
C ASP A 266 -5.31 -6.97 53.47
N LEU A 267 -6.06 -6.08 52.81
CA LEU A 267 -6.94 -6.39 51.68
C LEU A 267 -6.16 -6.37 50.36
N TYR A 268 -5.13 -5.55 50.27
CA TYR A 268 -4.34 -5.40 49.05
C TYR A 268 -3.53 -6.67 48.76
N SER A 269 -2.82 -7.20 49.75
CA SER A 269 -2.09 -8.47 49.62
C SER A 269 -3.03 -9.64 49.41
N TYR A 270 -4.20 -9.64 50.06
CA TYR A 270 -5.20 -10.68 49.82
C TYR A 270 -5.73 -10.65 48.39
N ALA A 271 -6.07 -9.47 47.86
CA ALA A 271 -6.51 -9.31 46.47
C ALA A 271 -5.41 -9.76 45.50
N THR A 272 -4.17 -9.35 45.74
CA THR A 272 -2.99 -9.72 44.94
C THR A 272 -2.76 -11.24 44.94
N GLN A 273 -2.88 -11.90 46.11
CA GLN A 273 -2.77 -13.37 46.22
C GLN A 273 -3.87 -14.08 45.39
N LYS A 274 -5.02 -13.44 45.23
CA LYS A 274 -6.15 -13.94 44.43
C LYS A 274 -6.07 -13.53 42.97
N HIS A 275 -4.99 -12.86 42.56
CA HIS A 275 -4.81 -12.29 41.23
C HIS A 275 -5.92 -11.31 40.83
N VAL A 276 -6.48 -10.61 41.82
CA VAL A 276 -7.46 -9.54 41.62
C VAL A 276 -6.79 -8.23 41.98
N PHE A 277 -6.73 -7.30 41.04
CA PHE A 277 -6.11 -6.00 41.26
C PHE A 277 -7.20 -4.94 41.48
N PRO A 278 -7.32 -4.39 42.71
CA PRO A 278 -8.20 -3.27 42.96
C PRO A 278 -7.73 -2.04 42.18
N VAL A 279 -8.65 -1.37 41.50
CA VAL A 279 -8.38 -0.14 40.77
C VAL A 279 -9.48 0.88 41.03
N SER A 280 -9.14 2.16 40.97
CA SER A 280 -10.04 3.30 41.04
C SER A 280 -10.02 4.05 39.70
N PRO A 281 -10.84 5.09 39.48
CA PRO A 281 -10.72 5.92 38.29
C PRO A 281 -9.28 6.43 38.08
N ASN A 282 -8.63 6.90 39.15
CA ASN A 282 -7.28 7.47 39.09
C ASN A 282 -6.21 6.42 38.79
N SER A 283 -6.33 5.21 39.35
CA SER A 283 -5.35 4.17 39.08
C SER A 283 -5.61 3.43 37.76
N LEU A 284 -6.87 3.29 37.32
CA LEU A 284 -7.24 2.66 36.04
C LEU A 284 -6.85 3.53 34.84
N TYR A 285 -6.98 4.85 34.97
CA TYR A 285 -6.79 5.78 33.85
C TYR A 285 -5.42 5.66 33.15
N PRO A 286 -4.26 5.70 33.86
CA PRO A 286 -2.95 5.53 33.23
C PRO A 286 -2.79 4.18 32.51
N TYR A 287 -3.38 3.10 33.04
CA TYR A 287 -3.38 1.80 32.36
C TYR A 287 -4.14 1.87 31.05
N LEU A 288 -5.33 2.46 31.03
CA LEU A 288 -6.13 2.60 29.81
C LEU A 288 -5.46 3.49 28.77
N VAL A 289 -4.81 4.59 29.18
CA VAL A 289 -4.01 5.43 28.27
C VAL A 289 -2.87 4.62 27.65
N THR A 290 -2.15 3.84 28.46
CA THR A 290 -1.07 2.97 28.00
C THR A 290 -1.58 1.94 26.99
N LEU A 291 -2.73 1.31 27.27
CA LEU A 291 -3.38 0.38 26.34
C LEU A 291 -3.82 1.08 25.05
N SER A 292 -4.41 2.27 25.13
CA SER A 292 -4.84 3.08 23.98
C SER A 292 -3.66 3.41 23.05
N LEU A 293 -2.51 3.77 23.61
CA LEU A 293 -1.28 4.00 22.86
C LEU A 293 -0.77 2.72 22.19
N GLY A 294 -0.77 1.60 22.91
CA GLY A 294 -0.44 0.28 22.35
C GLY A 294 -1.34 -0.10 21.18
N PHE A 295 -2.66 0.09 21.31
CA PHE A 295 -3.64 -0.18 20.25
C PHE A 295 -3.45 0.70 19.01
N ARG A 296 -3.10 1.98 19.18
CA ARG A 296 -2.73 2.86 18.06
C ARG A 296 -1.48 2.36 17.35
N GLY A 297 -0.47 1.92 18.12
CA GLY A 297 0.75 1.29 17.58
C GLY A 297 0.44 0.05 16.74
N LEU A 298 -0.39 -0.86 17.24
CA LEU A 298 -0.80 -2.06 16.51
C LEU A 298 -1.54 -1.75 15.20
N LYS A 299 -2.47 -0.78 15.20
CA LYS A 299 -3.16 -0.35 13.97
C LYS A 299 -2.19 0.24 12.93
N ILE A 300 -1.19 0.99 13.38
CA ILE A 300 -0.15 1.53 12.51
C ILE A 300 0.69 0.38 11.92
N GLU A 301 1.05 -0.63 12.73
CA GLU A 301 1.79 -1.80 12.29
C GLU A 301 1.02 -2.57 11.19
N GLU A 302 -0.27 -2.86 11.41
CA GLU A 302 -1.12 -3.54 10.43
C GLU A 302 -1.21 -2.78 9.11
N LYS A 303 -1.47 -1.46 9.18
CA LYS A 303 -1.52 -0.60 7.99
C LYS A 303 -0.19 -0.51 7.28
N THR A 304 0.92 -0.54 8.02
CA THR A 304 2.25 -0.54 7.40
C THR A 304 2.51 -1.84 6.65
N LYS A 305 2.14 -2.99 7.22
CA LYS A 305 2.24 -4.30 6.54
C LYS A 305 1.44 -4.33 5.23
N GLU A 306 0.24 -3.75 5.24
CA GLU A 306 -0.60 -3.59 4.04
C GLU A 306 0.12 -2.76 2.97
N ILE A 307 0.63 -1.57 3.34
CA ILE A 307 1.37 -0.68 2.42
C ILE A 307 2.61 -1.36 1.84
N LEU A 308 3.42 -2.02 2.68
CA LEU A 308 4.62 -2.75 2.23
C LEU A 308 4.27 -3.89 1.28
N GLY A 309 3.16 -4.59 1.53
CA GLY A 309 2.63 -5.61 0.62
C GLY A 309 2.29 -5.06 -0.75
N GLU A 310 1.61 -3.91 -0.80
CA GLU A 310 1.26 -3.21 -2.05
C GLU A 310 2.50 -2.65 -2.77
N LEU A 311 3.47 -2.08 -2.05
CA LEU A 311 4.74 -1.62 -2.64
C LEU A 311 5.52 -2.78 -3.27
N GLY A 312 5.51 -3.96 -2.63
CA GLY A 312 6.12 -5.17 -3.17
C GLY A 312 5.42 -5.66 -4.45
N ARG A 313 4.09 -5.51 -4.57
CA ARG A 313 3.34 -5.80 -5.81
C ARG A 313 3.73 -4.82 -6.91
N LEU A 314 3.69 -3.52 -6.61
CA LEU A 314 4.06 -2.47 -7.55
C LEU A 314 5.47 -2.65 -8.11
N THR A 315 6.42 -3.05 -7.27
CA THR A 315 7.80 -3.32 -7.70
C THR A 315 7.87 -4.48 -8.70
N ARG A 316 7.10 -5.55 -8.50
CA ARG A 316 7.05 -6.68 -9.45
C ARG A 316 6.40 -6.28 -10.78
N ASP A 317 5.32 -5.52 -10.73
CA ASP A 317 4.63 -5.06 -11.94
C ASP A 317 5.54 -4.13 -12.75
N LEU A 318 6.28 -3.26 -12.06
CA LEU A 318 7.26 -2.37 -12.64
C LEU A 318 8.45 -3.15 -13.27
N GLN A 319 8.88 -4.26 -12.66
CA GLN A 319 9.89 -5.15 -13.25
C GLN A 319 9.38 -5.85 -14.52
N LYS A 320 8.14 -6.34 -14.54
CA LYS A 320 7.54 -6.93 -15.75
C LYS A 320 7.45 -5.92 -16.89
N PHE A 321 7.01 -4.70 -16.57
CA PHE A 321 6.98 -3.62 -17.54
C PHE A 321 8.37 -3.34 -18.16
N LEU A 322 9.44 -3.42 -17.36
CA LEU A 322 10.81 -3.30 -17.90
C LEU A 322 11.16 -4.42 -18.88
N GLU A 323 10.77 -5.66 -18.58
CA GLU A 323 11.02 -6.80 -19.46
C GLU A 323 10.31 -6.62 -20.80
N ASP A 324 9.03 -6.22 -20.76
CA ASP A 324 8.24 -5.92 -21.95
C ASP A 324 8.83 -4.75 -22.75
N PHE A 325 9.24 -3.68 -22.08
CA PHE A 325 9.81 -2.51 -22.74
C PHE A 325 11.18 -2.81 -23.36
N LYS A 326 11.99 -3.65 -22.71
CA LYS A 326 13.25 -4.15 -23.26
C LYS A 326 13.01 -5.02 -24.50
N LEU A 327 11.97 -5.85 -24.49
CA LEU A 327 11.56 -6.65 -25.66
C LEU A 327 11.17 -5.76 -26.85
N VAL A 328 10.41 -4.69 -26.60
CA VAL A 328 10.09 -3.67 -27.63
C VAL A 328 11.37 -3.07 -28.22
N GLY A 329 12.34 -2.69 -27.39
CA GLY A 329 13.64 -2.21 -27.84
C GLY A 329 14.38 -3.21 -28.74
N THR A 330 14.34 -4.51 -28.40
CA THR A 330 14.90 -5.58 -29.23
C THR A 330 14.22 -5.68 -30.59
N HIS A 331 12.88 -5.64 -30.64
CA HIS A 331 12.14 -5.67 -31.90
C HIS A 331 12.43 -4.47 -32.80
N LEU A 332 12.59 -3.28 -32.22
CA LEU A 332 12.95 -2.08 -32.97
C LEU A 332 14.37 -2.19 -33.56
N ASN A 333 15.32 -2.77 -32.83
CA ASN A 333 16.64 -3.08 -33.37
C ASN A 333 16.59 -4.10 -34.52
N HIS A 334 15.75 -5.12 -34.42
CA HIS A 334 15.55 -6.07 -35.53
C HIS A 334 14.92 -5.42 -36.78
N ALA A 335 13.94 -4.54 -36.58
CA ALA A 335 13.34 -3.77 -37.67
C ALA A 335 14.39 -2.88 -38.36
N LYS A 336 15.25 -2.21 -37.58
CA LYS A 336 16.38 -1.41 -38.10
C LYS A 336 17.33 -2.25 -38.95
N LYS A 337 17.78 -3.41 -38.45
CA LYS A 337 18.69 -4.29 -39.20
C LYS A 337 18.05 -4.76 -40.51
N SER A 338 16.77 -5.11 -40.48
CA SER A 338 16.03 -5.53 -41.68
C SER A 338 15.94 -4.41 -42.72
N PHE A 339 15.80 -3.16 -42.28
CA PHE A 339 15.82 -1.98 -43.15
C PHE A 339 17.20 -1.77 -43.81
N GLU A 340 18.28 -1.80 -43.03
CA GLU A 340 19.65 -1.66 -43.55
C GLU A 340 19.97 -2.76 -44.59
N ASP A 341 19.48 -3.98 -44.37
CA ASP A 341 19.65 -5.08 -45.33
C ASP A 341 18.83 -4.89 -46.61
N ALA A 342 17.61 -4.32 -46.52
CA ALA A 342 16.80 -3.97 -47.68
C ALA A 342 17.47 -2.86 -48.52
N GLU A 343 18.01 -1.83 -47.87
CA GLU A 343 18.75 -0.75 -48.52
C GLU A 343 19.96 -1.28 -49.30
N LYS A 344 20.77 -2.17 -48.68
CA LYS A 344 21.89 -2.84 -49.37
C LYS A 344 21.42 -3.63 -50.60
N LYS A 345 20.27 -4.32 -50.52
CA LYS A 345 19.72 -5.07 -51.66
C LYS A 345 19.28 -4.14 -52.79
N VAL A 346 18.63 -3.02 -52.47
CA VAL A 346 18.25 -1.99 -53.45
C VAL A 346 19.50 -1.46 -54.15
N ASN A 347 20.54 -1.09 -53.40
CA ASN A 347 21.81 -0.61 -53.97
C ASN A 347 22.47 -1.66 -54.89
N ARG A 348 22.41 -2.96 -54.55
CA ARG A 348 22.92 -4.04 -55.41
C ARG A 348 22.09 -4.21 -56.69
N LEU A 349 20.77 -4.06 -56.61
CA LEU A 349 19.90 -4.13 -57.79
C LEU A 349 20.15 -2.97 -58.73
N GLU A 350 20.47 -1.79 -58.20
CA GLU A 350 20.87 -0.62 -58.98
C GLU A 350 22.15 -0.87 -59.75
N LEU A 351 23.20 -1.36 -59.09
CA LEU A 351 24.46 -1.72 -59.76
C LEU A 351 24.26 -2.77 -60.86
N LYS A 352 23.34 -3.73 -60.66
CA LYS A 352 22.96 -4.71 -61.69
C LYS A 352 22.16 -4.10 -62.84
N LEU A 353 21.27 -3.15 -62.55
CA LEU A 353 20.49 -2.48 -63.58
C LEU A 353 21.38 -1.57 -64.44
N ASP A 354 22.30 -0.84 -63.82
CA ASP A 354 23.27 0.02 -64.51
C ASP A 354 24.20 -0.78 -65.41
N SER A 355 24.67 -1.95 -64.95
CA SER A 355 25.51 -2.85 -65.77
C SER A 355 24.74 -3.46 -66.96
N LEU A 356 23.46 -3.81 -66.78
CA LEU A 356 22.60 -4.27 -67.89
C LEU A 356 22.31 -3.15 -68.91
N GLN A 357 22.19 -1.89 -68.46
CA GLN A 357 21.98 -0.74 -69.34
C GLN A 357 23.22 -0.37 -70.17
N GLN A 358 24.43 -0.67 -69.68
CA GLN A 358 25.69 -0.42 -70.39
C GLN A 358 26.04 -1.50 -71.42
N GLY A 359 25.23 -2.55 -71.57
CA GLY A 359 25.34 -3.53 -72.66
C GLY A 359 26.50 -4.53 -72.55
N ASN A 360 27.07 -4.75 -71.36
CA ASN A 360 28.14 -5.73 -71.15
C ASN A 360 27.64 -6.92 -70.30
N PRO A 361 27.39 -8.11 -70.89
CA PRO A 361 26.97 -9.29 -70.14
C PRO A 361 28.22 -10.04 -69.65
N GLU A 362 29.06 -9.42 -68.83
CA GLU A 362 30.09 -10.18 -68.11
C GLU A 362 29.55 -10.65 -66.75
N ALA A 363 29.78 -11.93 -66.50
CA ALA A 363 29.18 -12.76 -65.47
C ALA A 363 29.14 -12.12 -64.06
N PRO A 364 28.11 -12.44 -63.24
CA PRO A 364 28.08 -11.94 -61.87
C PRO A 364 29.33 -12.38 -61.11
N PRO A 365 29.91 -11.52 -60.25
CA PRO A 365 31.02 -11.94 -59.40
C PRO A 365 30.57 -13.13 -58.54
N LYS A 366 31.40 -14.17 -58.46
CA LYS A 366 31.18 -15.33 -57.58
C LYS A 366 30.85 -14.81 -56.17
N ILE A 367 29.67 -15.19 -55.70
CA ILE A 367 29.23 -14.91 -54.35
C ILE A 367 29.95 -15.92 -53.46
N GLU A 368 31.00 -15.48 -52.75
CA GLU A 368 31.42 -16.16 -51.54
C GLU A 368 30.32 -15.97 -50.50
N VAL A 369 29.69 -17.09 -50.15
CA VAL A 369 28.80 -17.19 -49.00
C VAL A 369 29.70 -17.06 -47.77
N LEU A 370 29.65 -15.91 -47.10
CA LEU A 370 30.15 -15.81 -45.74
C LEU A 370 29.12 -16.53 -44.84
N GLU A 371 29.52 -17.69 -44.32
CA GLU A 371 28.87 -18.37 -43.19
C GLU A 371 28.82 -17.51 -41.93
#